data_AF-A0A835M0X2-F1
#
_entry.id   AF-A0A835M0X2-F1
#
_cell.length_a   1.000
_cell.length_b   1.000
_cell.length_c   1.000
_cell.angle_alpha   90.00
_cell.angle_beta   90.00
_cell.angle_gamma   90.00
#
_symmetry.space_group_name_H-M   'P 1'
#
loop_
_entity.id
_entity.type
_entity.pdbx_description
1 polymer ?
#
loop_
_entity_poly.entity_id
_entity_poly.type
_entity_poly.pdbx_seq_one_letter_code
_entity_poly.pdbx_strand_id
1 'polypeptide(L)'
;MKIHDVVSWTMITLSYVQIGLEEFAVQTFFWMRESGVCPNEFTFAFVIFACANLAEHGHCKEAIDLFEKMSRVGKRPDDVTFMK
;
A
#
# COMPACT_ATOMS: atom_id res chain seq x y z
N MET A 1 -3.15 22.47 -8.79
CA MET A 1 -2.68 21.33 -7.98
C MET A 1 -3.71 20.23 -8.13
N LYS A 2 -3.40 19.11 -8.80
CA LYS A 2 -4.37 18.01 -8.94
C LYS A 2 -4.48 17.32 -7.58
N ILE A 3 -5.64 17.45 -6.93
CA ILE A 3 -5.96 16.66 -5.74
C ILE A 3 -6.20 15.23 -6.25
N HIS A 4 -5.29 14.32 -5.95
CA HIS A 4 -5.49 12.89 -6.23
C HIS A 4 -6.47 12.33 -5.20
N ASP A 5 -7.58 11.76 -5.67
CA ASP A 5 -8.54 11.06 -4.83
C ASP A 5 -8.08 9.62 -4.52
N VAL A 6 -8.84 8.92 -3.68
CA VAL A 6 -8.54 7.53 -3.28
C VAL A 6 -8.36 6.61 -4.49
N VAL A 7 -9.19 6.79 -5.52
CA VAL A 7 -9.18 5.98 -6.74
C VAL A 7 -7.87 6.21 -7.52
N SER A 8 -7.50 7.47 -7.72
CA SER A 8 -6.28 7.86 -8.43
C SER A 8 -5.03 7.30 -7.74
N TRP A 9 -4.93 7.44 -6.42
CA TRP A 9 -3.82 6.87 -5.64
C TRP A 9 -3.76 5.35 -5.70
N THR A 10 -4.92 4.70 -5.63
CA THR A 10 -5.03 3.23 -5.75
C THR A 10 -4.55 2.75 -7.11
N MET A 11 -4.93 3.44 -8.19
CA MET A 11 -4.51 3.12 -9.55
C MET A 11 -3.01 3.33 -9.75
N ILE A 12 -2.44 4.41 -9.20
CA ILE A 12 -0.99 4.66 -9.24
C ILE A 12 -0.25 3.52 -8.52
N THR A 13 -0.73 3.12 -7.33
CA THR A 13 -0.17 2.00 -6.57
C THR A 13 -0.18 0.71 -7.37
N LEU A 14 -1.31 0.36 -7.99
CA LEU A 14 -1.44 -0.80 -8.87
C LEU A 14 -0.46 -0.72 -10.05
N SER A 15 -0.35 0.45 -10.69
CA SER A 15 0.52 0.61 -11.85
C SER A 15 1.98 0.31 -11.54
N TYR A 16 2.46 0.72 -10.36
CA TYR A 16 3.82 0.43 -9.90
C TYR A 16 4.03 -1.05 -9.62
N VAL A 17 3.04 -1.71 -9.01
CA VAL A 17 3.06 -3.16 -8.80
C VAL A 17 3.17 -3.92 -10.13
N GLN A 18 2.38 -3.53 -11.14
CA GLN A 18 2.34 -4.23 -12.43
C GLN A 18 3.65 -4.14 -13.22
N ILE A 19 4.44 -3.09 -13.01
CA ILE A 19 5.71 -2.87 -13.70
C ILE A 19 6.93 -3.33 -12.88
N GLY A 20 6.73 -3.99 -11.74
CA GLY A 20 7.81 -4.47 -10.87
C GLY A 20 8.57 -3.34 -10.18
N LEU A 21 7.86 -2.26 -9.84
CA LEU A 21 8.38 -1.13 -9.08
C LEU A 21 7.74 -1.11 -7.69
N GLU A 22 7.90 -2.19 -6.95
CA GLU A 22 7.26 -2.43 -5.64
C GLU A 22 7.58 -1.32 -4.63
N GLU A 23 8.83 -0.86 -4.58
CA GLU A 23 9.25 0.24 -3.71
C GLU A 23 8.43 1.52 -3.95
N PHE A 24 8.14 1.83 -5.22
CA PHE A 24 7.34 3.01 -5.58
C PHE A 24 5.85 2.82 -5.27
N ALA A 25 5.32 1.59 -5.40
CA ALA A 25 3.95 1.28 -4.97
C ALA A 25 3.78 1.57 -3.47
N VAL A 26 4.77 1.21 -2.68
CA VAL A 26 4.79 1.42 -1.23
C VAL A 26 4.97 2.89 -0.89
N GLN A 27 5.89 3.58 -1.56
CA GLN A 27 6.10 5.02 -1.37
C GLN A 27 4.82 5.82 -1.68
N THR A 28 4.08 5.40 -2.70
CA THR A 28 2.78 5.98 -3.08
C THR A 28 1.76 5.88 -1.95
N PHE A 29 1.72 4.76 -1.22
CA PHE A 29 0.86 4.60 -0.04
C PHE A 29 1.20 5.62 1.06
N PHE A 30 2.48 5.87 1.32
CA PHE A 30 2.89 6.89 2.29
C PHE A 30 2.50 8.29 1.84
N TRP A 31 2.73 8.65 0.58
CA TRP A 31 2.32 9.95 0.04
C TRP A 31 0.81 10.17 0.07
N MET A 32 0.02 9.13 -0.21
CA MET A 32 -1.43 9.16 -0.09
C MET A 32 -1.85 9.53 1.34
N ARG A 33 -1.24 8.90 2.35
CA ARG A 33 -1.47 9.17 3.77
C ARG A 33 -1.03 10.58 4.18
N GLU A 34 0.16 11.02 3.76
CA GLU A 34 0.67 12.37 4.02
C GLU A 34 -0.21 13.46 3.38
N SER A 35 -0.83 13.14 2.24
CA SER A 35 -1.80 14.00 1.57
C SER A 35 -3.18 14.03 2.27
N GLY A 36 -3.33 13.34 3.41
CA GLY A 36 -4.58 13.24 4.16
C GLY A 36 -5.62 12.32 3.53
N VAL A 37 -5.27 11.56 2.50
CA VAL A 37 -6.17 10.64 1.81
C VAL A 37 -6.10 9.27 2.49
N CYS A 38 -7.25 8.73 2.89
CA CYS A 38 -7.32 7.41 3.52
C CYS A 38 -7.23 6.29 2.47
N PRO A 39 -6.25 5.38 2.57
CA PRO A 39 -6.19 4.17 1.74
C PRO A 39 -7.43 3.30 1.93
N ASN A 40 -7.89 2.65 0.87
CA ASN A 40 -8.98 1.66 0.90
C ASN A 40 -8.43 0.22 0.88
N GLU A 41 -9.31 -0.79 0.93
CA GLU A 41 -8.88 -2.19 0.94
C GLU A 41 -8.03 -2.58 -0.28
N PHE A 42 -8.30 -1.99 -1.45
CA PHE A 42 -7.53 -2.24 -2.67
C PHE A 42 -6.13 -1.67 -2.57
N THR A 43 -5.98 -0.44 -2.03
CA THR A 43 -4.65 0.13 -1.79
C THR A 43 -3.83 -0.79 -0.90
N PHE A 44 -4.41 -1.28 0.21
CA PHE A 44 -3.71 -2.22 1.10
C PHE A 44 -3.36 -3.54 0.40
N ALA A 45 -4.27 -4.11 -0.40
CA ALA A 45 -4.02 -5.35 -1.12
C ALA A 45 -2.83 -5.22 -2.08
N PHE A 46 -2.75 -4.14 -2.86
CA PHE A 46 -1.63 -3.92 -3.79
C PHE A 46 -0.31 -3.70 -3.07
N VAL A 47 -0.34 -3.02 -1.93
CA VAL A 47 0.87 -2.77 -1.15
C VAL A 47 1.36 -4.06 -0.47
N ILE A 48 0.46 -4.91 0.04
CA ILE A 48 0.82 -6.25 0.54
C ILE A 48 1.42 -7.10 -0.58
N PHE A 49 0.84 -7.06 -1.78
CA PHE A 49 1.39 -7.75 -2.93
C PHE A 49 2.80 -7.24 -3.30
N ALA A 50 3.02 -5.93 -3.26
CA ALA A 50 4.35 -5.34 -3.44
C ALA A 50 5.35 -5.87 -2.41
N CYS A 51 4.94 -6.05 -1.15
CA CYS A 51 5.79 -6.63 -0.10
C CYS A 51 6.12 -8.09 -0.36
N ALA A 52 5.14 -8.87 -0.81
CA ALA A 52 5.33 -10.27 -1.15
C ALA A 52 6.32 -10.43 -2.30
N ASN A 53 6.18 -9.62 -3.35
CA ASN A 53 7.14 -9.54 -4.45
C ASN A 53 8.54 -9.17 -3.96
N LEU A 54 8.68 -8.13 -3.11
CA LEU A 54 9.99 -7.77 -2.54
C LEU A 54 10.61 -8.96 -1.77
N ALA A 55 9.83 -9.66 -0.95
CA ALA A 55 10.31 -10.83 -0.23
C ALA A 55 10.77 -11.97 -1.17
N GLU A 56 10.03 -12.21 -2.25
CA GLU A 56 10.40 -13.21 -3.27
C GLU A 56 11.72 -12.87 -3.97
N HIS A 57 11.99 -11.58 -4.20
CA HIS A 57 13.24 -11.09 -4.79
C HIS A 57 14.41 -11.00 -3.78
N GLY A 58 14.24 -11.50 -2.54
CA GLY A 58 15.28 -11.50 -1.51
C GLY A 58 15.32 -10.25 -0.64
N HIS A 59 14.38 -9.32 -0.81
CA HIS A 59 14.24 -8.08 -0.05
C HIS A 59 13.34 -8.26 1.19
N CYS A 60 13.42 -9.42 1.85
CA CYS A 60 12.56 -9.76 3.01
C CYS A 60 12.64 -8.73 4.15
N LYS A 61 13.81 -8.14 4.39
CA LYS A 61 13.98 -7.15 5.46
C LYS A 61 13.19 -5.86 5.19
N GLU A 62 13.17 -5.42 3.94
CA GLU A 62 12.40 -4.25 3.50
C GLU A 62 10.91 -4.53 3.60
N ALA A 63 10.46 -5.71 3.13
CA ALA A 63 9.07 -6.14 3.26
C ALA A 63 8.59 -6.19 4.73
N ILE A 64 9.42 -6.67 5.66
CA ILE A 64 9.08 -6.75 7.09
C ILE A 64 9.05 -5.36 7.74
N ASP A 65 10.10 -4.53 7.54
CA ASP A 65 10.15 -3.16 8.09
C ASP A 65 8.94 -2.33 7.63
N LEU A 66 8.55 -2.55 6.38
CA LEU A 66 7.41 -1.92 5.75
C LEU A 66 6.07 -2.41 6.32
N PHE A 67 5.86 -3.72 6.47
CA PHE A 67 4.65 -4.26 7.08
C PHE A 67 4.49 -3.77 8.53
N GLU A 68 5.60 -3.67 9.25
CA GLU A 68 5.64 -3.11 10.60
C GLU A 68 5.28 -1.61 10.59
N LYS A 69 5.84 -0.82 9.66
CA LYS A 69 5.46 0.59 9.46
C LYS A 69 3.96 0.74 9.17
N MET A 70 3.37 -0.13 8.34
CA MET A 70 1.92 -0.09 8.06
C MET A 70 1.09 -0.42 9.29
N SER A 71 1.53 -1.38 10.09
CA SER A 71 0.88 -1.78 11.34
C SER A 71 0.92 -0.66 12.39
N ARG A 72 2.05 0.07 12.50
CA ARG A 72 2.22 1.20 13.42
C ARG A 72 1.46 2.46 12.99
N VAL A 73 1.29 2.66 11.68
CA VAL A 73 0.62 3.84 11.10
C VAL A 73 -0.92 3.72 11.18
N GLY A 74 -1.46 2.57 11.60
CA GLY A 74 -2.85 2.41 12.02
C GLY A 74 -3.86 2.37 10.87
N LYS A 75 -4.52 1.22 10.74
CA LYS A 75 -5.93 1.09 11.11
C LYS A 75 -6.16 -0.27 11.79
N ARG A 76 -6.83 -0.21 12.94
CA ARG A 76 -7.61 -1.31 13.51
C ARG A 76 -8.55 -1.85 12.39
N PRO A 77 -8.65 -3.17 12.16
CA PRO A 77 -9.58 -3.74 11.19
C PRO A 77 -11.00 -3.62 11.74
N ASP A 78 -11.54 -2.41 11.74
CA ASP A 78 -12.92 -2.15 12.15
C ASP A 78 -13.72 -1.99 10.84
N ASP A 79 -14.64 -2.94 10.62
CA ASP A 79 -15.68 -3.04 9.58
C ASP A 79 -15.41 -3.78 8.25
N VAL A 80 -14.49 -4.75 8.20
CA VAL A 80 -14.58 -5.81 7.14
C VAL A 80 -14.37 -7.23 7.65
N THR A 81 -14.46 -7.45 8.97
CA THR A 81 -14.39 -8.79 9.58
C THR A 81 -15.51 -9.74 9.14
N PHE A 82 -16.51 -9.30 8.39
CA PHE A 82 -17.46 -10.23 7.79
C PHE A 82 -17.64 -9.94 6.31
N MET A 83 -16.99 -10.78 5.51
CA MET A 83 -17.54 -11.22 4.24
C MET A 83 -19.06 -11.42 4.39
N LYS A 84 -19.81 -10.65 3.62
CA LYS A 84 -21.15 -11.01 3.17
C LYS A 84 -21.25 -10.68 1.69
#